data_AF-A0A4Q9FZ07-F1
#
_entry.id   AF-A0A4Q9FZ07-F1
#
_cell.length_a   1.000
_cell.length_b   1.000
_cell.length_c   1.000
_cell.angle_alpha   90.00
_cell.angle_beta   90.00
_cell.angle_gamma   90.00
#
_symmetry.space_group_name_H-M   'P 1'
#
loop_
_entity.id
_entity.type
_entity.pdbx_description
1 polymer ?
#
loop_
_entity_poly.entity_id
_entity_poly.type
_entity_poly.pdbx_seq_one_letter_code
_entity_poly.pdbx_strand_id
1 'polypeptide(L)'
;MALPPRVYFTLHETAARWDCTLADIAGWASVGRFDIVTAIAPVTVGMQKVSGFVAVSVTDILHMFRRCGTGPTISRLWQVRPLGQTEWVHLPEHRTGIEVTLADLLIMAEDVRRFETDCDLLRRPASHIGSTARYDWDGMYIALMVRMHDQGLPATQAEWLGEVQEWFVATSESGEVPDERTIRRRLTPIWKALRGSC
;
A
#
# COMPACT_ATOMS: atom_id res chain seq x y z
N MET A 1 -12.29 19.75 -22.59
CA MET A 1 -10.84 19.86 -22.29
C MET A 1 -10.55 19.03 -21.06
N ALA A 2 -9.53 18.17 -21.08
CA ALA A 2 -9.14 17.42 -19.89
C ALA A 2 -8.47 18.37 -18.89
N LEU A 3 -8.80 18.23 -17.60
CA LEU A 3 -8.15 19.00 -16.55
C LEU A 3 -6.69 18.52 -16.37
N PRO A 4 -5.78 19.39 -15.89
CA PRO A 4 -4.43 18.98 -15.52
C PRO A 4 -4.42 17.85 -14.48
N PRO A 5 -3.35 17.04 -14.44
CA PRO A 5 -3.23 15.97 -13.45
C PRO A 5 -3.16 16.55 -12.03
N ARG A 6 -3.67 15.76 -11.07
CA ARG A 6 -3.62 16.10 -9.64
C ARG A 6 -2.17 16.21 -9.15
N VAL A 7 -1.89 17.22 -8.33
CA VAL A 7 -0.54 17.59 -7.88
C VAL A 7 -0.16 16.98 -6.53
N TYR A 8 -1.15 16.71 -5.67
CA TYR A 8 -0.97 16.12 -4.35
C TYR A 8 -2.23 15.33 -3.94
N PHE A 9 -2.08 14.47 -2.95
CA PHE A 9 -3.15 13.72 -2.32
C PHE A 9 -3.12 13.99 -0.81
N THR A 10 -4.29 14.05 -0.19
CA THR A 10 -4.37 14.00 1.27
C THR A 10 -3.96 12.62 1.79
N LEU A 11 -3.58 12.54 3.07
CA LEU A 11 -3.27 11.25 3.68
C LEU A 11 -4.47 10.29 3.66
N HIS A 12 -5.70 10.81 3.81
CA HIS A 12 -6.92 10.01 3.76
C HIS A 12 -7.20 9.44 2.36
N GLU A 13 -7.06 10.27 1.32
CA GLU A 13 -7.20 9.80 -0.07
C GLU A 13 -6.18 8.72 -0.39
N THR A 14 -4.93 8.91 0.07
CA THR A 14 -3.85 7.95 -0.16
C THR A 14 -4.09 6.65 0.61
N ALA A 15 -4.54 6.72 1.87
CA ALA A 15 -4.88 5.56 2.69
C ALA A 15 -5.99 4.71 2.04
N ALA A 16 -7.06 5.36 1.58
CA ALA A 16 -8.14 4.69 0.86
C ALA A 16 -7.66 4.09 -0.48
N ARG A 17 -6.78 4.79 -1.18
CA ARG A 17 -6.23 4.34 -2.47
C ARG A 17 -5.32 3.13 -2.35
N TRP A 18 -4.58 3.01 -1.26
CA TRP A 18 -3.66 1.90 -1.00
C TRP A 18 -4.23 0.83 -0.06
N ASP A 19 -5.50 0.94 0.33
CA ASP A 19 -6.17 0.06 1.29
C ASP A 19 -5.35 -0.16 2.57
N CYS A 20 -4.87 0.94 3.16
CA CYS A 20 -4.03 0.91 4.36
C CYS A 20 -4.50 1.93 5.41
N THR A 21 -3.92 1.86 6.61
CA THR A 21 -4.23 2.83 7.67
C THR A 21 -3.31 4.05 7.58
N LEU A 22 -3.75 5.19 8.13
CA LEU A 22 -2.87 6.37 8.25
C LEU A 22 -1.60 6.08 9.07
N ALA A 23 -1.66 5.11 9.99
CA ALA A 23 -0.50 4.64 10.75
C ALA A 23 0.53 3.91 9.87
N ASP A 24 0.07 3.17 8.86
CA ASP A 24 0.97 2.52 7.89
C ASP A 24 1.67 3.58 7.03
N ILE A 25 0.93 4.59 6.55
CA ILE A 25 1.48 5.73 5.81
C ILE A 25 2.56 6.46 6.63
N ALA A 26 2.26 6.81 7.88
CA ALA A 26 3.23 7.46 8.77
C ALA A 26 4.45 6.55 9.03
N GLY A 27 4.23 5.24 9.14
CA GLY A 27 5.30 4.24 9.25
C GLY A 27 6.24 4.27 8.05
N TRP A 28 5.72 4.19 6.83
CA TRP A 28 6.51 4.23 5.60
C TRP A 28 7.23 5.57 5.39
N ALA A 29 6.57 6.68 5.71
CA ALA A 29 7.20 7.99 5.68
C ALA A 29 8.36 8.09 6.69
N SER A 30 8.22 7.53 7.90
CA SER A 30 9.27 7.58 8.92
C SER A 30 10.55 6.84 8.55
N VAL A 31 10.46 5.85 7.64
CA VAL A 31 11.62 5.13 7.08
C VAL A 31 12.03 5.64 5.69
N GLY A 32 11.52 6.80 5.26
CA GLY A 32 11.97 7.51 4.08
C GLY A 32 11.45 6.98 2.74
N ARG A 33 10.31 6.26 2.70
CA ARG A 33 9.69 5.83 1.43
C ARG A 33 9.18 7.01 0.60
N PHE A 34 8.71 8.05 1.27
CA PHE A 34 8.26 9.32 0.70
C PHE A 34 8.16 10.37 1.81
N ASP A 35 8.08 11.64 1.42
CA ASP A 35 7.85 12.74 2.34
C ASP A 35 6.34 12.96 2.57
N ILE A 36 5.95 13.19 3.83
CA ILE A 36 4.69 13.86 4.14
C ILE A 36 4.97 15.36 4.07
N VAL A 37 4.12 16.11 3.38
CA VAL A 37 4.32 17.54 3.14
C VAL A 37 3.16 18.37 3.67
N THR A 38 3.41 19.64 3.94
CA THR A 38 2.40 20.65 4.22
C THR A 38 2.77 21.96 3.53
N ALA A 39 1.79 22.85 3.34
CA ALA A 39 2.03 24.17 2.80
C ALA A 39 2.15 25.19 3.93
N ILE A 40 3.23 25.99 3.93
CA ILE A 40 3.42 27.04 4.93
C ILE A 40 3.45 28.43 4.28
N ALA A 41 2.92 29.41 5.01
CA ALA A 41 3.16 30.81 4.72
C ALA A 41 4.66 31.12 4.86
N PRO A 42 5.17 32.20 4.24
CA PRO A 42 6.59 32.51 4.33
C PRO A 42 7.05 32.78 5.75
N VAL A 43 8.07 32.04 6.18
CA VAL A 43 8.76 32.19 7.45
C VAL A 43 10.21 32.58 7.17
N THR A 44 10.70 33.59 7.87
CA THR A 44 12.13 33.94 7.85
C THR A 44 12.81 33.22 9.01
N VAL A 45 13.93 32.56 8.73
CA VAL A 45 14.79 31.93 9.74
C VAL A 45 16.20 32.47 9.50
N GLY A 46 16.63 33.41 10.33
CA GLY A 46 17.88 34.14 10.08
C GLY A 46 17.83 34.91 8.75
N MET A 47 18.65 34.50 7.77
CA MET A 47 18.67 35.09 6.41
C MET A 47 17.88 34.26 5.38
N GLN A 48 17.41 33.08 5.76
CA GLN A 48 16.70 32.17 4.85
C GLN A 48 15.19 32.42 4.93
N LYS A 49 14.54 32.49 3.78
CA LYS A 49 13.07 32.50 3.68
C LYS A 49 12.59 31.12 3.26
N VAL A 50 11.71 30.52 4.05
CA VAL A 50 11.08 29.22 3.77
C VAL A 50 9.59 29.44 3.52
N SER A 51 9.06 28.90 2.43
CA SER A 51 7.64 29.06 2.06
C SER A 51 7.19 27.99 1.07
N GLY A 52 5.87 27.79 0.96
CA GLY A 52 5.30 26.84 0.01
C GLY A 52 5.23 25.44 0.60
N PHE A 53 5.31 24.41 -0.25
CA PHE A 53 5.34 23.03 0.24
C PHE A 53 6.68 22.72 0.90
N VAL A 54 6.60 22.13 2.08
CA VAL A 54 7.74 21.68 2.87
C VAL A 54 7.47 20.27 3.36
N ALA A 55 8.51 19.44 3.39
CA ALA A 55 8.46 18.14 4.05
C ALA A 55 8.38 18.35 5.57
N VAL A 56 7.54 17.53 6.18
CA VAL A 56 7.22 17.54 7.61
C VAL A 56 8.05 16.47 8.30
N SER A 57 8.62 16.80 9.45
CA SER A 57 9.29 15.79 10.28
C SER A 57 8.26 14.79 10.79
N VAL A 58 8.37 13.53 10.37
CA VAL A 58 7.42 12.49 10.79
C VAL A 58 7.46 12.30 12.31
N THR A 59 8.61 12.51 12.95
CA THR A 59 8.73 12.43 14.42
C THR A 59 7.88 13.48 15.14
N ASP A 60 7.67 14.65 14.55
CA ASP A 60 6.82 15.70 15.12
C ASP A 60 5.33 15.29 15.06
N ILE A 61 4.93 14.56 14.02
CA ILE A 61 3.52 14.21 13.77
C ILE A 61 3.16 12.76 14.11
N LEU A 62 4.12 11.89 14.43
CA LEU A 62 3.91 10.45 14.60
C LEU A 62 2.81 10.12 15.62
N HIS A 63 2.73 10.92 16.68
CA HIS A 63 1.79 10.74 17.76
C HIS A 63 0.31 10.97 17.34
N MET A 64 0.06 11.62 16.20
CA MET A 64 -1.28 11.77 15.60
C MET A 64 -1.80 10.45 15.02
N PHE A 65 -0.91 9.53 14.63
CA PHE A 65 -1.24 8.33 13.86
C PHE A 65 -1.43 7.07 14.71
N ARG A 66 -2.04 7.21 15.89
CA ARG A 66 -2.30 6.07 16.78
C ARG A 66 -3.33 5.13 16.14
N ARG A 67 -3.01 3.84 16.02
CA ARG A 67 -3.92 2.82 15.44
C ARG A 67 -5.26 2.70 16.17
N CYS A 68 -5.33 3.04 17.45
CA CYS A 68 -6.58 3.03 18.23
C CYS A 68 -7.44 4.30 18.02
N GLY A 69 -7.04 5.23 17.15
CA GLY A 69 -7.81 6.45 16.85
C GLY A 69 -7.77 7.53 17.92
N THR A 70 -6.98 7.35 19.00
CA THR A 70 -6.86 8.30 20.12
C THR A 70 -5.73 9.32 19.95
N GLY A 71 -5.19 9.46 18.74
CA GLY A 71 -4.19 10.48 18.44
C GLY A 71 -4.81 11.89 18.57
N PRO A 72 -4.04 12.91 18.98
CA PRO A 72 -4.53 14.27 18.90
C PRO A 72 -4.74 14.67 17.43
N THR A 73 -5.66 15.60 17.24
CA THR A 73 -6.04 16.12 15.91
C THR A 73 -5.10 17.21 15.40
N ILE A 74 -4.25 17.73 16.27
CA ILE A 74 -3.29 18.82 16.01
C ILE A 74 -1.90 18.35 16.45
N SER A 75 -0.89 18.65 15.64
CA SER A 75 0.52 18.58 16.01
C SER A 75 1.22 19.90 15.71
N ARG A 76 2.41 20.09 16.27
CA ARG A 76 3.28 21.23 16.03
C ARG A 76 4.57 20.80 15.37
N LEU A 77 4.90 21.48 14.28
CA LEU A 77 6.16 21.31 13.57
C LEU A 77 7.20 22.25 14.15
N TRP A 78 8.34 21.67 14.52
CA TRP A 78 9.51 22.41 15.04
C TRP A 78 10.59 22.57 14.00
N GLN A 79 10.54 21.74 12.97
CA GLN A 79 11.43 21.77 11.83
C GLN A 79 10.68 21.36 10.57
N VAL A 80 11.13 21.92 9.46
CA VAL A 80 10.61 21.60 8.14
C VAL A 80 11.77 21.51 7.17
N ARG A 81 11.60 20.75 6.09
CA ARG A 81 12.60 20.67 5.03
C ARG A 81 11.98 21.19 3.73
N PRO A 82 12.51 22.28 3.14
CA PRO A 82 12.02 22.75 1.85
C PRO A 82 12.11 21.65 0.79
N LEU A 83 11.11 21.53 -0.08
CA LEU A 83 11.16 20.53 -1.15
C LEU A 83 12.37 20.76 -2.06
N GLY A 84 13.07 19.66 -2.39
CA GLY A 84 14.31 19.70 -3.16
C GLY A 84 15.57 20.00 -2.35
N GLN A 85 15.45 20.22 -1.03
CA GLN A 85 16.60 20.37 -0.13
C GLN A 85 16.79 19.13 0.77
N THR A 86 17.99 18.94 1.26
CA THR A 86 18.34 17.86 2.21
C THR A 86 18.28 18.32 3.66
N GLU A 87 18.55 19.61 3.89
CA GLU A 87 18.70 20.16 5.24
C GLU A 87 17.35 20.50 5.88
N TRP A 88 17.22 20.09 7.14
CA TRP A 88 16.11 20.50 7.99
C TRP A 88 16.34 21.91 8.52
N VAL A 89 15.34 22.76 8.35
CA VAL A 89 15.32 24.11 8.89
C VAL A 89 14.52 24.09 10.19
N HIS A 90 15.22 24.26 11.31
CA HIS A 90 14.56 24.51 12.58
C HIS A 90 13.80 25.83 12.54
N LEU A 91 12.67 25.90 13.25
CA LEU A 91 11.80 27.06 13.31
C LEU A 91 11.87 27.76 14.67
N PRO A 92 13.05 28.23 15.13
CA PRO A 92 13.23 28.79 16.48
C PRO A 92 12.47 30.11 16.70
N GLU A 93 12.18 30.86 15.63
CA GLU A 93 11.46 32.14 15.70
C GLU A 93 9.95 31.93 15.96
N HIS A 94 9.39 30.76 15.62
CA HIS A 94 8.04 30.38 16.02
C HIS A 94 8.07 29.72 17.40
N ARG A 95 8.01 30.52 18.47
CA ARG A 95 7.92 30.01 19.85
C ARG A 95 6.77 29.03 20.09
N THR A 96 5.80 28.97 19.18
CA THR A 96 4.63 28.08 19.21
C THR A 96 4.69 26.95 18.16
N GLY A 97 5.75 26.83 17.36
CA GLY A 97 5.79 25.93 16.20
C GLY A 97 4.74 26.29 15.13
N ILE A 98 4.71 25.52 14.04
CA ILE A 98 3.62 25.59 13.06
C ILE A 98 2.60 24.51 13.40
N GLU A 99 1.36 24.89 13.69
CA GLU A 99 0.29 23.95 13.94
C GLU A 99 -0.21 23.33 12.63
N VAL A 100 -0.37 22.02 12.63
CA VAL A 100 -0.92 21.26 11.51
C VAL A 100 -1.97 20.26 12.00
N THR A 101 -2.98 20.05 11.19
CA THR A 101 -3.98 18.99 11.32
C THR A 101 -3.74 17.91 10.28
N LEU A 102 -4.42 16.76 10.39
CA LEU A 102 -4.38 15.73 9.36
C LEU A 102 -4.82 16.23 7.97
N ALA A 103 -5.68 17.26 7.91
CA ALA A 103 -6.15 17.84 6.65
C ALA A 103 -5.08 18.70 5.95
N ASP A 104 -4.08 19.18 6.70
CA ASP A 104 -2.97 19.98 6.18
C ASP A 104 -1.81 19.11 5.68
N LEU A 105 -1.87 17.80 5.94
CA LEU A 105 -0.83 16.83 5.57
C LEU A 105 -1.17 16.14 4.25
N LEU A 106 -0.19 16.13 3.37
CA LEU A 106 -0.32 15.69 1.99
C LEU A 106 0.86 14.79 1.60
N ILE A 107 0.71 14.08 0.48
CA ILE A 107 1.81 13.42 -0.23
C ILE A 107 1.79 13.95 -1.67
N MET A 108 2.96 14.33 -2.19
CA MET A 108 3.08 14.83 -3.55
C MET A 108 2.70 13.71 -4.54
N ALA A 109 1.98 14.04 -5.61
CA ALA A 109 1.48 13.04 -6.55
C ALA A 109 2.62 12.26 -7.24
N GLU A 110 3.81 12.85 -7.36
CA GLU A 110 5.00 12.15 -7.83
C GLU A 110 5.47 11.06 -6.86
N ASP A 111 5.51 11.36 -5.55
CA ASP A 111 5.86 10.38 -4.53
C ASP A 111 4.82 9.25 -4.44
N VAL A 112 3.53 9.58 -4.59
CA VAL A 112 2.45 8.56 -4.67
C VAL A 112 2.70 7.62 -5.84
N ARG A 113 2.93 8.15 -7.05
CA ARG A 113 3.17 7.33 -8.25
C ARG A 113 4.46 6.51 -8.14
N ARG A 114 5.53 7.09 -7.59
CA ARG A 114 6.80 6.39 -7.37
C ARG A 114 6.59 5.22 -6.40
N PHE A 115 5.95 5.47 -5.26
CA PHE A 115 5.66 4.42 -4.28
C PHE A 115 4.75 3.32 -4.86
N GLU A 116 3.73 3.70 -5.62
CA GLU A 116 2.85 2.74 -6.33
C GLU A 116 3.61 1.86 -7.31
N THR A 117 4.59 2.43 -8.02
CA THR A 117 5.44 1.68 -8.95
C THR A 117 6.39 0.75 -8.19
N ASP A 118 7.06 1.26 -7.15
CA ASP A 118 8.03 0.51 -6.34
C ASP A 118 7.39 -0.68 -5.60
N CYS A 119 6.11 -0.55 -5.25
CA CYS A 119 5.33 -1.55 -4.52
C CYS A 119 4.35 -2.34 -5.42
N ASP A 120 4.35 -2.09 -6.73
CA ASP A 120 3.44 -2.70 -7.72
C ASP A 120 1.94 -2.61 -7.36
N LEU A 121 1.52 -1.50 -6.72
CA LEU A 121 0.16 -1.34 -6.15
C LEU A 121 -0.94 -1.14 -7.19
N LEU A 122 -0.58 -0.79 -8.42
CA LEU A 122 -1.53 -0.59 -9.53
C LEU A 122 -1.72 -1.85 -10.38
N ARG A 123 -0.88 -2.86 -10.18
CA ARG A 123 -1.21 -4.21 -10.60
C ARG A 123 -2.29 -4.69 -9.63
N ARG A 124 -3.36 -5.31 -10.16
CA ARG A 124 -4.51 -5.78 -9.35
C ARG A 124 -4.02 -6.33 -8.01
N PRO A 125 -4.62 -5.91 -6.88
CA PRO A 125 -4.08 -6.18 -5.56
C PRO A 125 -3.83 -7.67 -5.42
N ALA A 126 -2.57 -8.05 -5.19
CA ALA A 126 -2.31 -9.33 -4.57
C ALA A 126 -3.06 -9.28 -3.23
N SER A 127 -4.00 -10.20 -3.04
CA SER A 127 -5.04 -10.20 -2.00
C SER A 127 -4.55 -10.17 -0.55
N HIS A 128 -3.28 -9.92 -0.26
CA HIS A 128 -2.67 -10.08 1.06
C HIS A 128 -1.59 -9.03 1.38
N ILE A 129 -2.01 -7.86 1.86
CA ILE A 129 -1.18 -7.07 2.76
C ILE A 129 -1.13 -7.85 4.09
N GLY A 130 0.01 -8.51 4.37
CA GLY A 130 0.29 -9.13 5.67
C GLY A 130 0.96 -10.51 5.66
N SER A 131 0.92 -11.23 4.55
CA SER A 131 1.79 -12.40 4.31
C SER A 131 1.76 -12.68 2.82
N THR A 132 2.91 -12.71 2.15
CA THR A 132 2.98 -13.32 0.82
C THR A 132 2.45 -14.75 0.97
N ALA A 133 1.29 -15.06 0.37
CA ALA A 133 0.78 -16.41 0.38
C ALA A 133 1.89 -17.29 -0.22
N ARG A 134 2.36 -18.28 0.56
CA ARG A 134 3.50 -19.13 0.17
C ARG A 134 3.35 -19.75 -1.23
N TYR A 135 2.11 -19.89 -1.69
CA TYR A 135 1.76 -20.40 -3.00
C TYR A 135 0.70 -19.49 -3.64
N ASP A 136 0.78 -19.34 -4.96
CA ASP A 136 -0.20 -18.58 -5.77
C ASP A 136 -1.52 -19.35 -5.92
N TRP A 137 -2.32 -19.34 -4.84
CA TRP A 137 -3.63 -19.99 -4.84
C TRP A 137 -4.64 -19.27 -5.75
N ASP A 138 -4.52 -17.95 -5.89
CA ASP A 138 -5.45 -17.14 -6.67
C ASP A 138 -5.23 -17.39 -8.18
N GLY A 139 -3.97 -17.39 -8.64
CA GLY A 139 -3.63 -17.78 -10.01
C GLY A 139 -4.08 -19.20 -10.34
N MET A 140 -3.94 -20.12 -9.37
CA MET A 140 -4.42 -21.50 -9.51
C MET A 140 -5.94 -21.54 -9.74
N TYR A 141 -6.73 -20.81 -8.93
CA TYR A 141 -8.19 -20.78 -9.10
C TYR A 141 -8.61 -20.18 -10.44
N ILE A 142 -7.93 -19.13 -10.92
CA ILE A 142 -8.19 -18.53 -12.23
C ILE A 142 -7.92 -19.54 -13.34
N ALA A 143 -6.77 -20.19 -13.31
CA ALA A 143 -6.40 -21.20 -14.32
C ALA A 143 -7.41 -22.35 -14.36
N LEU A 144 -7.89 -22.80 -13.19
CA LEU A 144 -8.93 -23.81 -13.10
C LEU A 144 -10.26 -23.37 -13.67
N MET A 145 -10.70 -22.13 -13.42
CA MET A 145 -11.96 -21.62 -13.98
C MET A 145 -11.90 -21.52 -15.51
N VAL A 146 -10.79 -21.02 -16.06
CA VAL A 146 -10.56 -20.95 -17.51
C VAL A 146 -10.53 -22.36 -18.11
N ARG A 147 -9.77 -23.28 -17.50
CA ARG A 147 -9.76 -24.69 -17.90
C ARG A 147 -11.20 -25.23 -17.92
N MET A 148 -11.92 -25.15 -16.82
CA MET A 148 -13.26 -25.74 -16.71
C MET A 148 -14.24 -25.19 -17.74
N HIS A 149 -14.11 -23.90 -18.07
CA HIS A 149 -14.86 -23.28 -19.15
C HIS A 149 -14.52 -23.89 -20.52
N ASP A 150 -13.23 -24.10 -20.80
CA ASP A 150 -12.75 -24.52 -22.12
C ASP A 150 -12.84 -26.04 -22.37
N GLN A 151 -12.64 -26.86 -21.33
CA GLN A 151 -12.51 -28.33 -21.45
C GLN A 151 -13.54 -29.09 -20.60
N GLY A 152 -14.36 -28.38 -19.82
CA GLY A 152 -15.31 -28.99 -18.91
C GLY A 152 -14.68 -29.50 -17.61
N LEU A 153 -15.48 -30.23 -16.83
CA LEU A 153 -15.04 -30.81 -15.57
C LEU A 153 -14.18 -32.07 -15.81
N PRO A 154 -13.08 -32.24 -15.06
CA PRO A 154 -12.34 -33.50 -15.01
C PRO A 154 -13.23 -34.72 -14.78
N ALA A 155 -12.80 -35.87 -15.29
CA ALA A 155 -13.51 -37.13 -15.09
C ALA A 155 -13.41 -37.60 -13.64
N THR A 156 -12.30 -37.30 -12.96
CA THR A 156 -12.07 -37.66 -11.56
C THR A 156 -11.41 -36.54 -10.75
N GLN A 157 -11.57 -36.61 -9.42
CA GLN A 157 -10.89 -35.69 -8.51
C GLN A 157 -9.37 -35.88 -8.53
N ALA A 158 -8.90 -37.11 -8.82
CA ALA A 158 -7.47 -37.43 -8.88
C ALA A 158 -6.80 -36.79 -10.11
N GLU A 159 -7.47 -36.84 -11.26
CA GLU A 159 -7.06 -36.14 -12.47
C GLU A 159 -6.99 -34.63 -12.24
N TRP A 160 -8.02 -34.07 -11.63
CA TRP A 160 -8.04 -32.64 -11.28
C TRP A 160 -6.89 -32.22 -10.35
N LEU A 161 -6.57 -33.08 -9.38
CA LEU A 161 -5.48 -32.87 -8.45
C LEU A 161 -4.12 -32.88 -9.17
N GLY A 162 -3.92 -33.80 -10.11
CA GLY A 162 -2.70 -33.89 -10.93
C GLY A 162 -2.49 -32.64 -11.79
N GLU A 163 -3.53 -32.16 -12.46
CA GLU A 163 -3.47 -30.93 -13.26
C GLU A 163 -3.07 -29.71 -12.42
N VAL A 164 -3.59 -29.59 -11.19
CA VAL A 164 -3.22 -28.49 -10.29
C VAL A 164 -1.76 -28.60 -9.84
N GLN A 165 -1.28 -29.82 -9.60
CA GLN A 165 0.15 -30.03 -9.28
C GLN A 165 1.04 -29.63 -10.46
N GLU A 166 0.70 -30.05 -11.68
CA GLU A 166 1.43 -29.68 -12.90
C GLU A 166 1.42 -28.17 -13.12
N TRP A 167 0.29 -27.52 -12.88
CA TRP A 167 0.18 -26.06 -12.96
C TRP A 167 1.11 -25.36 -11.98
N PHE A 168 1.18 -25.82 -10.71
CA PHE A 168 2.12 -25.26 -9.73
C PHE A 168 3.58 -25.49 -10.13
N VAL A 169 3.90 -26.66 -10.69
CA VAL A 169 5.26 -26.95 -11.20
C VAL A 169 5.62 -25.99 -12.35
N ALA A 170 4.67 -25.71 -13.25
CA ALA A 170 4.89 -24.84 -14.40
C ALA A 170 4.95 -23.34 -14.05
N THR A 171 4.26 -22.91 -12.99
CA THR A 171 4.05 -21.48 -12.68
C THR A 171 4.87 -20.99 -11.47
N SER A 172 5.44 -21.90 -10.66
CA SER A 172 6.21 -21.52 -9.47
C SER A 172 7.61 -20.99 -9.81
N GLU A 173 7.82 -19.68 -9.67
CA GLU A 173 9.14 -19.04 -9.83
C GLU A 173 10.16 -19.48 -8.76
N SER A 174 9.68 -19.85 -7.56
CA SER A 174 10.52 -20.27 -6.43
C SER A 174 10.83 -21.77 -6.42
N GLY A 175 10.17 -22.56 -7.29
CA GLY A 175 10.21 -24.02 -7.27
C GLY A 175 9.51 -24.66 -6.08
N GLU A 176 8.91 -23.88 -5.17
CA GLU A 176 8.10 -24.42 -4.09
C GLU A 176 6.71 -24.80 -4.62
N VAL A 177 6.32 -26.06 -4.39
CA VAL A 177 5.02 -26.62 -4.79
C VAL A 177 4.31 -27.16 -3.56
N PRO A 178 3.03 -26.83 -3.33
CA PRO A 178 2.31 -27.38 -2.19
C PRO A 178 2.16 -28.90 -2.29
N ASP A 179 2.20 -29.58 -1.14
CA ASP A 179 2.02 -31.02 -1.12
C ASP A 179 0.60 -31.44 -1.58
N GLU A 180 0.50 -32.69 -2.06
CA GLU A 180 -0.74 -33.23 -2.58
C GLU A 180 -1.90 -33.12 -1.57
N ARG A 181 -1.61 -33.34 -0.29
CA ARG A 181 -2.58 -33.25 0.80
C ARG A 181 -3.17 -31.84 0.91
N THR A 182 -2.33 -30.81 0.80
CA THR A 182 -2.73 -29.40 0.89
C THR A 182 -3.61 -29.00 -0.29
N ILE A 183 -3.23 -29.42 -1.51
CA ILE A 183 -4.01 -29.16 -2.72
C ILE A 183 -5.36 -29.89 -2.62
N ARG A 184 -5.34 -31.19 -2.30
CA ARG A 184 -6.55 -32.02 -2.17
C ARG A 184 -7.55 -31.46 -1.17
N ARG A 185 -7.07 -30.94 -0.02
CA ARG A 185 -7.93 -30.30 0.99
C ARG A 185 -8.68 -29.09 0.45
N ARG A 186 -8.07 -28.32 -0.46
CA ARG A 186 -8.69 -27.15 -1.11
C ARG A 186 -9.63 -27.54 -2.25
N LEU A 187 -9.31 -28.57 -3.02
CA LEU A 187 -10.13 -29.01 -4.15
C LEU A 187 -11.37 -29.81 -3.71
N THR A 188 -11.29 -30.57 -2.62
CA THR A 188 -12.38 -31.48 -2.19
C THR A 188 -13.73 -30.77 -1.98
N PRO A 189 -13.82 -29.60 -1.30
CA PRO A 189 -15.09 -28.89 -1.16
C PRO A 189 -15.68 -28.45 -2.51
N ILE A 190 -14.83 -27.96 -3.42
CA ILE A 190 -15.23 -27.49 -4.73
C ILE A 190 -15.70 -28.68 -5.60
N TRP A 191 -14.97 -29.79 -5.56
CA TRP A 191 -15.34 -31.03 -6.25
C TRP A 191 -16.72 -31.53 -5.83
N LYS A 192 -16.98 -31.52 -4.52
CA LYS A 192 -18.29 -31.90 -3.96
C LYS A 192 -19.40 -30.94 -4.41
N ALA A 193 -19.15 -29.64 -4.46
CA ALA A 193 -20.13 -28.66 -4.91
C ALA A 193 -20.47 -28.83 -6.40
N LEU A 194 -19.44 -29.04 -7.24
CA LEU A 194 -19.60 -29.23 -8.69
C LEU A 194 -20.31 -30.56 -9.03
N ARG A 195 -20.02 -31.63 -8.30
CA ARG A 195 -20.65 -32.95 -8.51
C ARG A 195 -21.98 -33.13 -7.77
N GLY A 196 -22.22 -32.36 -6.71
CA GLY A 196 -23.45 -32.39 -5.92
C GLY A 196 -24.57 -31.50 -6.47
N SER A 197 -24.33 -30.79 -7.57
CA SER A 197 -25.32 -29.97 -8.28
C SER A 197 -25.97 -30.70 -9.47
N CYS A 198 -26.00 -32.04 -9.43
CA CYS A 198 -26.78 -32.90 -10.33
C CYS A 198 -27.90 -33.59 -9.55
#